data_AF-A0A7S3ABR2-F1
#
_entry.id   AF-A0A7S3ABR2-F1
#
_cell.length_a   1.000
_cell.length_b   1.000
_cell.length_c   1.000
_cell.angle_alpha   90.00
_cell.angle_beta   90.00
_cell.angle_gamma   90.00
#
_symmetry.space_group_name_H-M   'P 1'
#
loop_
_entity.id
_entity.type
_entity.pdbx_description
1 polymer ?
#
loop_
_entity_poly.entity_id
_entity_poly.type
_entity_poly.pdbx_seq_one_letter_code
_entity_poly.pdbx_strand_id
1 'polypeptide(L)'
;MARGFKRYCFRGDGRSEQLIGEVLEKLLAESKVSREEIHIVSKAGYLEGFELRNLQQQNRIPENAVPFSTEGLYSLDPEFLKSQISSSLQRLRTDYVDYYLLQNPEVLLEGLLVLDDITTKEDTRIQAKQDQFAKQLEDAFVVLENQCRTGRIRGYGISSNVFVETSNDNPISIACDQLLSLAKSAADRVGAETHHFKV
;
A
#
# COMPACT_ATOMS: atom_id res chain seq x y z
N MET A 1 13.21 9.74 28.33
CA MET A 1 12.45 8.48 28.16
C MET A 1 12.50 8.08 26.70
N ALA A 2 13.18 6.99 26.37
CA ALA A 2 13.19 6.46 25.02
C ALA A 2 11.80 5.87 24.72
N ARG A 3 11.03 6.57 23.88
CA ARG A 3 9.74 6.07 23.38
C ARG A 3 10.04 4.91 22.44
N GLY A 4 9.74 3.70 22.86
CA GLY A 4 9.99 2.50 22.07
C GLY A 4 9.08 2.47 20.84
N PHE A 5 9.64 2.70 19.66
CA PHE A 5 9.00 2.36 18.39
C PHE A 5 8.87 0.83 18.31
N LYS A 6 7.66 0.30 18.42
CA LYS A 6 7.39 -1.11 18.11
C LYS A 6 6.74 -1.19 16.73
N ARG A 7 7.53 -1.56 15.72
CA ARG A 7 7.07 -1.82 14.35
C ARG A 7 6.60 -3.27 14.26
N TYR A 8 5.35 -3.50 13.89
CA TYR A 8 4.84 -4.84 13.61
C TYR A 8 4.45 -4.91 12.13
N CYS A 9 4.99 -5.88 11.40
CA CYS A 9 4.66 -6.15 10.01
C CYS A 9 4.55 -7.67 9.86
N PHE A 10 3.33 -8.17 9.70
CA PHE A 10 3.13 -9.60 9.62
C PHE A 10 2.09 -9.93 8.54
N ARG A 11 2.53 -10.72 7.56
CA ARG A 11 1.69 -11.36 6.55
C ARG A 11 1.08 -12.61 7.20
N GLY A 12 -0.24 -12.73 7.15
CA GLY A 12 -0.96 -13.80 7.85
C GLY A 12 -2.48 -13.70 7.71
N ASP A 13 -2.98 -13.27 6.54
CA ASP A 13 -4.42 -13.13 6.27
C ASP A 13 -5.13 -12.23 7.30
N GLY A 14 -4.44 -11.16 7.72
CA GLY A 14 -4.93 -10.22 8.74
C GLY A 14 -4.88 -10.69 10.19
N ARG A 15 -4.50 -11.94 10.49
CA ARG A 15 -4.49 -12.48 11.87
C ARG A 15 -3.58 -11.71 12.82
N SER A 16 -2.47 -11.20 12.31
CA SER A 16 -1.56 -10.39 13.13
C SER A 16 -2.13 -9.02 13.45
N GLU A 17 -2.87 -8.40 12.53
CA GLU A 17 -3.61 -7.17 12.82
C GLU A 17 -4.70 -7.43 13.86
N GLN A 18 -5.39 -8.58 13.80
CA GLN A 18 -6.38 -8.98 14.81
C GLN A 18 -5.76 -9.11 16.20
N LEU A 19 -4.64 -9.84 16.31
CA LEU A 19 -3.93 -10.00 17.58
C LEU A 19 -3.44 -8.64 18.13
N ILE A 20 -2.88 -7.78 17.27
CA ILE A 20 -2.47 -6.43 17.66
C ILE A 20 -3.68 -5.63 18.15
N GLY A 21 -4.81 -5.72 17.46
CA GLY A 21 -6.05 -5.04 17.86
C GLY A 21 -6.59 -5.50 19.21
N GLU A 22 -6.58 -6.81 19.48
CA GLU A 22 -6.95 -7.38 20.79
C GLU A 22 -6.04 -6.87 21.91
N VAL A 23 -4.72 -6.85 21.68
CA VAL A 23 -3.76 -6.34 22.66
C VAL A 23 -3.93 -4.84 22.85
N LEU A 24 -4.14 -4.08 21.78
CA LEU A 24 -4.35 -2.64 21.83
C LEU A 24 -5.58 -2.29 22.65
N GLU A 25 -6.74 -2.90 22.33
CA GLU A 25 -7.99 -2.71 23.06
C GLU A 25 -7.83 -2.99 24.56
N LYS A 26 -7.14 -4.09 24.91
CA LYS A 26 -6.86 -4.41 26.32
C LYS A 26 -6.00 -3.35 27.01
N LEU A 27 -4.93 -2.90 26.38
CA LEU A 27 -4.03 -1.89 26.96
C LEU A 27 -4.73 -0.54 27.16
N LEU A 28 -5.61 -0.16 26.23
CA LEU A 28 -6.42 1.05 26.32
C LEU A 28 -7.47 0.93 27.44
N ALA A 29 -8.18 -0.21 27.52
CA ALA A 29 -9.17 -0.46 28.57
C ALA A 29 -8.56 -0.46 29.97
N GLU A 30 -7.33 -0.97 30.11
CA GLU A 30 -6.57 -0.95 31.37
C GLU A 30 -5.87 0.40 31.62
N SER A 31 -6.06 1.41 30.75
CA SER A 31 -5.41 2.73 30.82
C SER A 31 -3.89 2.67 30.96
N LYS A 32 -3.25 1.62 30.42
CA LYS A 32 -1.80 1.43 30.46
C LYS A 32 -1.05 2.31 29.47
N VAL A 33 -1.75 2.70 28.40
CA VAL A 33 -1.29 3.57 27.31
C VAL A 33 -2.52 4.32 26.79
N SER A 34 -2.31 5.49 26.21
CA SER A 34 -3.29 6.17 25.36
C SER A 34 -3.07 5.80 23.89
N ARG A 35 -4.08 5.97 23.03
CA ARG A 35 -3.97 5.59 21.61
C ARG A 35 -2.90 6.42 20.92
N GLU A 36 -2.74 7.68 21.32
CA GLU A 36 -1.81 8.66 20.77
C GLU A 36 -0.34 8.35 21.10
N GLU A 37 -0.09 7.49 22.11
CA GLU A 37 1.25 7.03 22.47
C GLU A 37 1.75 5.87 21.60
N ILE A 38 0.89 5.29 20.77
CA ILE A 38 1.21 4.14 19.92
C ILE A 38 1.19 4.58 18.46
N HIS A 39 2.25 4.27 17.73
CA HIS A 39 2.28 4.45 16.28
C HIS A 39 2.06 3.11 15.57
N ILE A 40 0.99 3.03 14.78
CA ILE A 40 0.63 1.84 14.00
C ILE A 40 0.91 2.09 12.53
N VAL A 41 1.65 1.15 11.91
CA VAL A 41 1.93 1.17 10.47
C VAL A 41 1.38 -0.11 9.85
N SER A 42 0.38 0.03 8.98
CA SER A 42 -0.13 -1.09 8.17
C SER A 42 0.24 -0.92 6.70
N LYS A 43 0.08 -1.97 5.90
CA LYS A 43 0.56 -2.04 4.52
C LYS A 43 -0.40 -2.82 3.64
N ALA A 44 -0.49 -2.48 2.36
CA ALA A 44 -1.35 -3.16 1.37
C ALA A 44 -0.66 -3.36 0.02
N GLY A 45 -1.32 -4.13 -0.86
CA GLY A 45 -0.93 -4.36 -2.25
C GLY A 45 -1.07 -5.82 -2.66
N TYR A 46 -0.79 -6.74 -1.74
CA TYR A 46 -0.90 -8.18 -1.96
C TYR A 46 -2.33 -8.67 -1.74
N LEU A 47 -2.82 -9.50 -2.66
CA LEU A 47 -4.11 -10.17 -2.63
C LEU A 47 -3.89 -11.69 -2.68
N GLU A 48 -4.05 -12.34 -1.54
CA GLU A 48 -3.80 -13.78 -1.36
C GLU A 48 -4.77 -14.37 -0.32
N GLY A 49 -4.71 -15.69 -0.10
CA GLY A 49 -5.40 -16.31 1.02
C GLY A 49 -6.93 -16.23 0.97
N PHE A 50 -7.55 -15.96 2.12
CA PHE A 50 -9.02 -15.92 2.23
C PHE A 50 -9.63 -14.79 1.42
N GLU A 51 -8.98 -13.64 1.40
CA GLU A 51 -9.49 -12.48 0.67
C GLU A 51 -9.55 -12.71 -0.83
N LEU A 52 -8.49 -13.28 -1.41
CA LEU A 52 -8.48 -13.64 -2.84
C LEU A 52 -9.63 -14.60 -3.16
N ARG A 53 -9.80 -15.67 -2.36
CA ARG A 53 -10.90 -16.64 -2.55
C ARG A 53 -12.28 -15.99 -2.47
N ASN A 54 -12.46 -15.07 -1.52
CA ASN A 54 -13.72 -14.36 -1.35
C ASN A 54 -14.03 -13.44 -2.55
N LEU A 55 -13.05 -12.67 -3.03
CA LEU A 55 -13.22 -11.83 -4.22
C LEU A 55 -13.47 -12.66 -5.50
N GLN A 56 -12.83 -13.83 -5.63
CA GLN A 56 -13.09 -14.77 -6.72
C GLN A 56 -14.54 -15.28 -6.70
N GLN A 57 -15.05 -15.70 -5.53
CA GLN A 57 -16.44 -16.17 -5.38
C GLN A 57 -17.46 -15.08 -5.71
N GLN A 58 -17.12 -13.82 -5.46
CA GLN A 58 -17.96 -12.67 -5.76
C GLN A 58 -17.79 -12.14 -7.20
N ASN A 59 -16.83 -12.67 -7.97
CA ASN A 59 -16.41 -12.13 -9.26
C ASN A 59 -16.02 -10.64 -9.20
N ARG A 60 -15.24 -10.27 -8.17
CA ARG A 60 -14.81 -8.90 -7.85
C ARG A 60 -13.30 -8.75 -7.77
N ILE A 61 -12.57 -9.57 -8.51
CA ILE A 61 -11.12 -9.40 -8.65
C ILE A 61 -10.87 -8.10 -9.41
N PRO A 62 -9.99 -7.21 -8.91
CA PRO A 62 -9.66 -5.99 -9.64
C PRO A 62 -9.14 -6.31 -11.04
N GLU A 63 -9.63 -5.60 -12.04
CA GLU A 63 -9.28 -5.86 -13.45
C GLU A 63 -7.79 -5.64 -13.74
N ASN A 64 -7.16 -4.73 -13.00
CA ASN A 64 -5.73 -4.43 -13.11
C ASN A 64 -4.85 -5.28 -12.18
N ALA A 65 -5.40 -6.32 -11.54
CA ALA A 65 -4.61 -7.21 -10.69
C ALA A 65 -3.64 -8.03 -11.55
N VAL A 66 -2.38 -8.09 -11.13
CA VAL A 66 -1.33 -8.86 -11.80
C VAL A 66 -0.90 -10.05 -10.95
N PRO A 67 -0.50 -11.17 -11.53
CA PRO A 67 0.03 -12.29 -10.76
C PRO A 67 1.41 -11.92 -10.17
N PHE A 68 1.63 -12.22 -8.89
CA PHE A 68 2.98 -12.22 -8.29
C PHE A 68 3.44 -13.64 -7.89
N SER A 69 2.51 -14.60 -7.88
CA SER A 69 2.77 -16.02 -7.67
C SER A 69 1.68 -16.86 -8.33
N THR A 70 1.79 -18.19 -8.26
CA THR A 70 0.77 -19.11 -8.81
C THR A 70 -0.59 -19.01 -8.10
N GLU A 71 -0.61 -18.54 -6.85
CA GLU A 71 -1.82 -18.49 -6.01
C GLU A 71 -2.12 -17.07 -5.48
N GLY A 72 -1.43 -16.06 -5.99
CA GLY A 72 -1.48 -14.71 -5.44
C GLY A 72 -1.44 -13.62 -6.50
N LEU A 73 -2.24 -12.58 -6.27
CA LEU A 73 -2.35 -11.40 -7.11
C LEU A 73 -1.82 -10.15 -6.38
N TYR A 74 -1.45 -9.14 -7.15
CA TYR A 74 -1.04 -7.83 -6.66
C TYR A 74 -1.91 -6.78 -7.33
N SER A 75 -2.39 -5.80 -6.56
CA SER A 75 -3.19 -4.72 -7.12
C SER A 75 -3.04 -3.43 -6.31
N LEU A 76 -3.01 -2.32 -7.02
CA LEU A 76 -3.15 -0.97 -6.48
C LEU A 76 -4.53 -0.37 -6.82
N ASP A 77 -5.51 -1.21 -7.17
CA ASP A 77 -6.85 -0.75 -7.50
C ASP A 77 -7.45 0.12 -6.39
N PRO A 78 -8.02 1.29 -6.74
CA PRO A 78 -8.60 2.21 -5.77
C PRO A 78 -9.64 1.60 -4.82
N GLU A 79 -10.55 0.76 -5.32
CA GLU A 79 -11.59 0.15 -4.48
C GLU A 79 -11.02 -0.96 -3.61
N PHE A 80 -10.07 -1.74 -4.13
CA PHE A 80 -9.31 -2.70 -3.35
C PHE A 80 -8.55 -2.04 -2.20
N LEU A 81 -7.84 -0.92 -2.44
CA LEU A 81 -7.11 -0.22 -1.38
C LEU A 81 -8.06 0.34 -0.30
N LYS A 82 -9.23 0.87 -0.68
CA LYS A 82 -10.25 1.30 0.29
C LYS A 82 -10.77 0.15 1.15
N SER A 83 -10.99 -1.02 0.56
CA SER A 83 -11.45 -2.21 1.29
C SER A 83 -10.36 -2.74 2.23
N GLN A 84 -9.10 -2.74 1.78
CA GLN A 84 -7.93 -3.11 2.58
C GLN A 84 -7.78 -2.23 3.81
N ILE A 85 -7.83 -0.91 3.65
CA ILE A 85 -7.74 0.04 4.77
C ILE A 85 -8.88 -0.19 5.76
N SER A 86 -10.10 -0.37 5.26
CA SER A 86 -11.27 -0.64 6.11
C SER A 86 -11.12 -1.94 6.90
N SER A 87 -10.63 -2.99 6.25
CA SER A 87 -10.41 -4.29 6.88
C SER A 87 -9.26 -4.24 7.90
N SER A 88 -8.17 -3.53 7.60
CA SER A 88 -7.07 -3.28 8.54
C SER A 88 -7.54 -2.56 9.80
N LEU A 89 -8.29 -1.46 9.66
CA LEU A 89 -8.81 -0.71 10.81
C LEU A 89 -9.77 -1.56 11.67
N GLN A 90 -10.64 -2.35 11.04
CA GLN A 90 -11.52 -3.28 11.75
C GLN A 90 -10.73 -4.33 12.54
N ARG A 91 -9.72 -4.95 11.91
CA ARG A 91 -8.88 -5.97 12.57
C ARG A 91 -8.06 -5.36 13.71
N LEU A 92 -7.51 -4.17 13.51
CA LEU A 92 -6.74 -3.42 14.50
C LEU A 92 -7.62 -2.79 15.60
N ARG A 93 -8.95 -2.81 15.47
CA ARG A 93 -9.91 -2.22 16.42
C ARG A 93 -9.58 -0.76 16.75
N THR A 94 -9.27 0.02 15.72
CA THR A 94 -8.91 1.43 15.86
C THR A 94 -9.45 2.25 14.69
N ASP A 95 -9.75 3.52 14.95
CA ASP A 95 -10.31 4.43 13.93
C ASP A 95 -9.26 4.92 12.93
N TYR A 96 -7.97 4.86 13.29
CA TYR A 96 -6.89 5.33 12.44
C TYR A 96 -5.60 4.53 12.57
N VAL A 97 -4.78 4.55 11.51
CA VAL A 97 -3.36 4.21 11.58
C VAL A 97 -2.49 5.45 11.34
N ASP A 98 -1.27 5.42 11.85
CA ASP A 98 -0.34 6.53 11.76
C ASP A 98 0.26 6.63 10.36
N TYR A 99 0.63 5.48 9.79
CA TYR A 99 1.08 5.41 8.40
C TYR A 99 0.50 4.19 7.70
N TYR A 100 0.15 4.35 6.43
CA TYR A 100 -0.22 3.25 5.56
C TYR A 100 0.74 3.16 4.38
N LEU A 101 1.37 2.00 4.18
CA LEU A 101 2.38 1.84 3.14
C LEU A 101 1.85 0.99 1.99
N LEU A 102 2.13 1.41 0.75
CA LEU A 102 2.07 0.48 -0.38
C LEU A 102 3.29 -0.43 -0.29
N GLN A 103 3.06 -1.74 -0.13
CA GLN A 103 4.12 -2.73 -0.02
C GLN A 103 4.55 -3.16 -1.43
N ASN A 104 5.80 -2.89 -1.76
CA ASN A 104 6.51 -3.28 -2.97
C ASN A 104 5.71 -2.99 -4.25
N PRO A 105 5.35 -1.72 -4.54
CA PRO A 105 4.60 -1.38 -5.75
C PRO A 105 5.34 -1.79 -7.03
N GLU A 106 6.66 -1.97 -6.99
CA GLU A 106 7.43 -2.55 -8.11
C GLU A 106 6.89 -3.90 -8.60
N VAL A 107 6.23 -4.70 -7.73
CA VAL A 107 5.59 -5.98 -8.10
C VAL A 107 4.48 -5.79 -9.12
N LEU A 108 3.79 -4.64 -9.09
CA LEU A 108 2.79 -4.31 -10.11
C LEU A 108 3.46 -4.16 -11.48
N LEU A 109 4.58 -3.42 -11.54
CA LEU A 109 5.31 -3.21 -12.78
C LEU A 109 5.93 -4.52 -13.28
N GLU A 110 6.52 -5.35 -12.41
CA GLU A 110 6.98 -6.70 -12.75
C GLU A 110 5.87 -7.52 -13.40
N GLY A 111 4.69 -7.58 -12.77
CA GLY A 111 3.55 -8.33 -13.30
C GLY A 111 3.04 -7.79 -14.64
N LEU A 112 3.05 -6.47 -14.83
CA LEU A 112 2.70 -5.84 -16.11
C LEU A 112 3.68 -6.18 -17.24
N LEU A 113 4.98 -6.31 -16.93
CA LEU A 113 6.00 -6.75 -17.89
C LEU A 113 5.83 -8.24 -18.24
N VAL A 114 5.56 -9.09 -17.23
CA VAL A 114 5.33 -10.53 -17.41
C VAL A 114 4.10 -10.81 -18.27
N LEU A 115 2.98 -10.11 -18.05
CA LEU A 115 1.74 -10.30 -18.81
C LEU A 115 1.89 -9.99 -20.31
N ASP A 116 2.82 -9.10 -20.67
CA ASP A 116 3.09 -8.69 -22.05
C ASP A 116 4.33 -9.39 -22.66
N ASP A 117 4.88 -10.38 -21.96
CA ASP A 117 6.09 -11.13 -22.35
C ASP A 117 7.28 -10.21 -22.65
N ILE A 118 7.48 -9.20 -21.80
CA ILE A 118 8.61 -8.27 -21.89
C ILE A 118 9.75 -8.80 -21.01
N THR A 119 10.82 -9.25 -21.65
CA THR A 119 11.93 -9.96 -20.97
C THR A 119 13.28 -9.26 -21.06
N THR A 120 13.42 -8.24 -21.92
CA THR A 120 14.65 -7.49 -22.13
C THR A 120 14.47 -6.02 -21.81
N LYS A 121 15.50 -5.39 -21.24
CA LYS A 121 15.46 -3.97 -20.84
C LYS A 121 15.45 -3.00 -22.04
N GLU A 122 15.79 -3.48 -23.23
CA GLU A 122 15.76 -2.73 -24.48
C GLU A 122 14.38 -2.77 -25.17
N ASP A 123 13.39 -3.47 -24.60
CA ASP A 123 12.06 -3.56 -25.19
C ASP A 123 11.36 -2.19 -25.19
N THR A 124 11.00 -1.73 -26.39
CA THR A 124 10.33 -0.44 -26.62
C THR A 124 9.00 -0.28 -25.87
N ARG A 125 8.38 -1.38 -25.42
CA ARG A 125 7.11 -1.38 -24.68
C ARG A 125 7.28 -1.07 -23.19
N ILE A 126 8.50 -1.10 -22.65
CA ILE A 126 8.76 -0.83 -21.22
C ILE A 126 8.23 0.53 -20.79
N GLN A 127 8.49 1.57 -21.59
CA GLN A 127 8.04 2.92 -21.27
C GLN A 127 6.51 2.98 -21.09
N ALA A 128 5.76 2.31 -21.97
CA ALA A 128 4.31 2.27 -21.86
C ALA A 128 3.83 1.56 -20.57
N LYS A 129 4.56 0.54 -20.10
CA LYS A 129 4.27 -0.13 -18.82
C LYS A 129 4.65 0.71 -17.61
N GLN A 130 5.75 1.44 -17.67
CA GLN A 130 6.13 2.41 -16.64
C GLN A 130 5.10 3.54 -16.54
N ASP A 131 4.59 4.04 -17.67
CA ASP A 131 3.54 5.07 -17.70
C ASP A 131 2.21 4.53 -17.13
N GLN A 132 1.84 3.29 -17.50
CA GLN A 132 0.67 2.60 -16.93
C GLN A 132 0.81 2.43 -15.42
N PHE A 133 1.98 1.98 -14.96
CA PHE A 133 2.30 1.83 -13.54
C PHE A 133 2.23 3.17 -12.79
N ALA A 134 2.84 4.23 -13.33
CA ALA A 134 2.84 5.56 -12.72
C ALA A 134 1.40 6.09 -12.55
N LYS A 135 0.54 5.88 -13.55
CA LYS A 135 -0.89 6.23 -13.46
C LYS A 135 -1.61 5.47 -12.36
N GLN A 136 -1.42 4.15 -12.28
CA GLN A 136 -2.05 3.34 -11.24
C GLN A 136 -1.54 3.71 -9.83
N LEU A 137 -0.25 4.05 -9.72
CA LEU A 137 0.34 4.51 -8.47
C LEU A 137 -0.21 5.88 -8.03
N GLU A 138 -0.41 6.80 -8.97
CA GLU A 138 -1.05 8.10 -8.70
C GLU A 138 -2.50 7.91 -8.23
N ASP A 139 -3.28 7.04 -8.89
CA ASP A 139 -4.66 6.77 -8.49
C ASP A 139 -4.72 6.13 -7.08
N ALA A 140 -3.75 5.28 -6.74
CA ALA A 140 -3.58 4.78 -5.37
C ALA A 140 -3.25 5.89 -4.38
N PHE A 141 -2.36 6.83 -4.73
CA PHE A 141 -2.06 7.99 -3.89
C PHE A 141 -3.28 8.89 -3.68
N VAL A 142 -4.12 9.09 -4.71
CA VAL A 142 -5.39 9.83 -4.57
C VAL A 142 -6.31 9.17 -3.56
N VAL A 143 -6.39 7.83 -3.52
CA VAL A 143 -7.15 7.13 -2.48
C VAL A 143 -6.55 7.38 -1.11
N LEU A 144 -5.24 7.24 -0.95
CA LEU A 144 -4.56 7.43 0.33
C LEU A 144 -4.70 8.88 0.83
N GLU A 145 -4.58 9.87 -0.04
CA GLU A 145 -4.83 11.28 0.30
C GLU A 145 -6.27 11.51 0.80
N ASN A 146 -7.27 10.91 0.16
CA ASN A 146 -8.64 10.98 0.65
C ASN A 146 -8.80 10.30 2.03
N GLN A 147 -8.11 9.18 2.25
CA GLN A 147 -8.10 8.51 3.57
C GLN A 147 -7.39 9.38 4.63
N CYS A 148 -6.37 10.15 4.25
CA CYS A 148 -5.75 11.15 5.11
C CYS A 148 -6.73 12.26 5.50
N ARG A 149 -7.45 12.81 4.52
CA ARG A 149 -8.45 13.86 4.73
C ARG A 149 -9.60 13.42 5.63
N THR A 150 -9.97 12.14 5.60
CA THR A 150 -10.99 11.56 6.49
C THR A 150 -10.45 11.14 7.86
N GLY A 151 -9.14 11.30 8.12
CA GLY A 151 -8.50 10.99 9.39
C GLY A 151 -8.26 9.50 9.64
N ARG A 152 -8.59 8.63 8.67
CA ARG A 152 -8.45 7.16 8.78
C ARG A 152 -7.00 6.69 8.69
N ILE A 153 -6.16 7.47 8.01
CA ILE A 153 -4.70 7.29 8.02
C ILE A 153 -4.07 8.67 8.27
N ARG A 154 -2.97 8.79 9.01
CA ARG A 154 -2.33 10.11 9.25
C ARG A 154 -1.28 10.50 8.21
N GLY A 155 -0.80 9.52 7.47
CA GLY A 155 0.12 9.68 6.35
C GLY A 155 0.27 8.38 5.59
N TYR A 156 0.95 8.43 4.46
CA TYR A 156 1.22 7.24 3.66
C TYR A 156 2.62 7.28 3.05
N GLY A 157 3.06 6.12 2.56
CA GLY A 157 4.39 5.95 1.98
C GLY A 157 4.49 4.69 1.15
N ILE A 158 5.71 4.36 0.75
CA ILE A 158 6.03 3.11 0.05
C ILE A 158 7.06 2.34 0.86
N SER A 159 6.86 1.03 0.98
CA SER A 159 7.92 0.10 1.38
C SER A 159 8.38 -0.59 0.11
N SER A 160 9.59 -0.33 -0.38
CA SER A 160 10.11 -0.97 -1.61
C SER A 160 11.39 -1.73 -1.32
N ASN A 161 11.61 -2.81 -2.05
CA ASN A 161 12.86 -3.56 -2.01
C ASN A 161 13.91 -3.01 -2.98
N VAL A 162 13.50 -2.21 -3.98
CA VAL A 162 14.36 -1.76 -5.10
C VAL A 162 14.75 -0.28 -4.99
N PHE A 163 14.45 0.40 -3.88
CA PHE A 163 14.73 1.84 -3.73
C PHE A 163 16.21 2.24 -3.85
N VAL A 164 17.12 1.30 -3.58
CA VAL A 164 18.56 1.55 -3.68
C VAL A 164 19.11 1.43 -5.10
N GLU A 165 18.30 0.94 -6.04
CA GLU A 165 18.70 0.69 -7.43
C GLU A 165 18.35 1.88 -8.32
N THR A 166 19.18 2.16 -9.33
CA THR A 166 18.88 3.23 -10.28
C THR A 166 17.97 2.73 -11.41
N SER A 167 17.13 3.62 -11.95
CA SER A 167 16.26 3.31 -13.09
C SER A 167 17.01 2.90 -14.36
N ASN A 168 18.30 3.26 -14.47
CA ASN A 168 19.15 2.84 -15.59
C ASN A 168 19.61 1.38 -15.47
N ASP A 169 19.72 0.86 -14.25
CA ASP A 169 20.18 -0.50 -13.98
C ASP A 169 19.01 -1.47 -13.85
N ASN A 170 17.88 -0.99 -13.32
CA ASN A 170 16.69 -1.79 -13.12
C ASN A 170 15.43 -1.08 -13.65
N PRO A 171 14.76 -1.62 -14.70
CA PRO A 171 13.56 -1.00 -15.28
C PRO A 171 12.36 -0.93 -14.33
N ILE A 172 12.37 -1.69 -13.22
CA ILE A 172 11.32 -1.63 -12.19
C ILE A 172 11.64 -0.68 -11.02
N SER A 173 12.82 -0.05 -11.01
CA SER A 173 13.16 0.96 -10.00
C SER A 173 12.35 2.24 -10.21
N ILE A 174 11.97 2.86 -9.08
CA ILE A 174 11.15 4.07 -9.05
C ILE A 174 11.94 5.19 -8.37
N ALA A 175 12.21 6.26 -9.10
CA ALA A 175 12.94 7.40 -8.56
C ALA A 175 12.13 8.15 -7.49
N CYS A 176 12.79 8.56 -6.40
CA CYS A 176 12.13 9.33 -5.32
C CYS A 176 11.47 10.62 -5.83
N ASP A 177 12.09 11.33 -6.78
CA ASP A 177 11.55 12.57 -7.35
C ASP A 177 10.26 12.32 -8.13
N GLN A 178 10.15 11.17 -8.80
CA GLN A 178 8.92 10.75 -9.47
C GLN A 178 7.82 10.50 -8.45
N LEU A 179 8.10 9.79 -7.34
CA LEU A 179 7.14 9.56 -6.27
C LEU A 179 6.63 10.86 -5.64
N LEU A 180 7.52 11.80 -5.37
CA LEU A 180 7.15 13.12 -4.84
C LEU A 180 6.28 13.89 -5.84
N SER A 181 6.55 13.78 -7.14
CA SER A 181 5.74 14.42 -8.18
C SER A 181 4.34 13.81 -8.26
N LEU A 182 4.23 12.48 -8.20
CA LEU A 182 2.93 11.78 -8.16
C LEU A 182 2.14 12.14 -6.89
N ALA A 183 2.81 12.23 -5.73
CA ALA A 183 2.17 12.62 -4.47
C ALA A 183 1.62 14.06 -4.51
N LYS A 184 2.36 15.00 -5.11
CA LYS A 184 1.88 16.37 -5.34
C LYS A 184 0.66 16.39 -6.25
N SER A 185 0.72 15.70 -7.39
CA SER A 185 -0.42 15.58 -8.32
C SER A 185 -1.66 14.99 -7.63
N ALA A 186 -1.47 13.94 -6.82
CA ALA A 186 -2.56 13.34 -6.06
C ALA A 186 -3.18 14.31 -5.03
N ALA A 187 -2.35 15.09 -4.32
CA ALA A 187 -2.82 16.13 -3.39
C ALA A 187 -3.64 17.22 -4.11
N ASP A 188 -3.17 17.68 -5.27
CA ASP A 188 -3.87 18.66 -6.11
C ASP A 188 -5.24 18.12 -6.55
N ARG A 189 -5.29 16.84 -6.99
CA ARG A 189 -6.54 16.17 -7.41
C ARG A 189 -7.59 16.06 -6.31
N VAL A 190 -7.18 16.03 -5.04
CA VAL A 190 -8.11 16.01 -3.89
C VAL A 190 -8.31 17.38 -3.22
N GLY A 191 -7.71 18.44 -3.77
CA GLY A 191 -7.77 19.79 -3.21
C GLY A 191 -7.10 19.89 -1.83
N ALA A 192 -5.94 19.25 -1.65
CA ALA A 192 -5.11 19.39 -0.46
C ALA A 192 -3.95 20.37 -0.75
N GLU A 193 -3.66 21.27 0.19
CA GLU A 193 -2.55 22.25 0.04
C GLU A 193 -1.17 21.58 0.07
N THR A 194 -1.06 20.47 0.80
CA THR A 194 0.19 19.70 0.95
C THR A 194 -0.13 18.21 0.95
N HIS A 195 0.74 17.41 0.31
CA HIS A 195 0.61 15.95 0.33
C HIS A 195 0.98 15.36 1.71
N HIS A 196 0.35 14.24 2.05
CA HIS A 196 0.60 13.44 3.25
C HIS A 196 1.62 12.32 3.01
N PHE A 197 2.12 12.17 1.78
CA PHE A 197 3.20 11.24 1.46
C PHE A 197 4.48 11.53 2.27
N LYS A 198 5.12 10.47 2.79
CA LYS A 198 6.39 10.50 3.52
C LYS A 198 7.39 9.54 2.88
N VAL A 199 8.65 10.00 2.80
CA VAL A 199 9.84 9.26 2.38
C VAL A 199 10.66 8.88 3.61
#